data_AF-A0A9Q8ZZG8-F1
#
_entry.id   AF-A0A9Q8ZZG8-F1
#
_cell.length_a   1.000
_cell.length_b   1.000
_cell.length_c   1.000
_cell.angle_alpha   90.00
_cell.angle_beta   90.00
_cell.angle_gamma   90.00
#
_symmetry.space_group_name_H-M   'P 1'
#
loop_
_entity.id
_entity.type
_entity.pdbx_description
1 polymer ?
#
loop_
_entity_poly.entity_id
_entity_poly.type
_entity_poly.pdbx_seq_one_letter_code
_entity_poly.pdbx_strand_id
1 'polypeptide(L)'
;MPASSGKSGVVPQGDLFLLDSPLHGEIRGERSLMAFPFFALSKNAWMKPLTYDHATVSIEVRPSASGVATIYDKEIVLYIASLMAAKLEAGENVEQDFIFTAHDLFSVTGSNHSARSYGRLSEALERLQGTQIKTNIEAGGEGEEGFFSWLSEAKLHYSKTKSGERRLKAVKVRLCDWLFRAILLDRHVLDYAAAYFQLGPIERRIYEVARSTCEGDGLDIDLATFRLQIGYQNPLSNFKAALKQIVATDSIPDYHLELVEETAGEGPVADATPRRGRRAPQARVLITPRPHSPALQTLNDATAGRSGAEPESGDRSSVESDSGAAN
;
A
#
# COMPACT_ATOMS: atom_id res chain seq x y z
N MET A 1 -5.19 51.52 -47.54
CA MET A 1 -4.39 50.36 -47.09
C MET A 1 -3.62 50.76 -45.84
N PRO A 2 -4.07 50.31 -44.66
CA PRO A 2 -3.09 49.84 -43.69
C PRO A 2 -3.48 48.54 -42.97
N ALA A 3 -2.42 47.79 -42.67
CA ALA A 3 -2.19 46.90 -41.53
C ALA A 3 -3.21 45.78 -41.21
N SER A 4 -2.88 44.61 -41.75
CA SER A 4 -3.22 43.28 -41.20
C SER A 4 -2.91 43.20 -39.70
N SER A 5 -3.95 43.07 -38.88
CA SER A 5 -3.85 42.71 -37.47
C SER A 5 -3.78 41.18 -37.37
N GLY A 6 -2.56 40.68 -37.20
CA GLY A 6 -2.32 39.27 -36.86
C GLY A 6 -2.98 38.95 -35.53
N LYS A 7 -4.08 38.19 -35.58
CA LYS A 7 -4.65 37.54 -34.40
C LYS A 7 -3.59 36.62 -33.82
N SER A 8 -3.06 36.99 -32.67
CA SER A 8 -2.23 36.15 -31.82
C SER A 8 -3.01 34.88 -31.52
N GLY A 9 -2.66 33.79 -32.21
CA GLY A 9 -3.24 32.48 -31.96
C GLY A 9 -2.93 32.09 -30.53
N VAL A 10 -3.97 31.99 -29.70
CA VAL A 10 -3.92 31.24 -28.46
C VAL A 10 -3.53 29.82 -28.86
N VAL A 11 -2.28 29.46 -28.63
CA VAL A 11 -1.82 28.08 -28.75
C VAL A 11 -2.64 27.29 -27.72
N PRO A 12 -3.45 26.29 -28.14
CA PRO A 12 -4.16 25.46 -27.19
C PRO A 12 -3.10 24.76 -26.33
N GLN A 13 -3.17 24.98 -25.03
CA GLN A 13 -2.38 24.24 -24.05
C GLN A 13 -2.77 22.76 -24.17
N GLY A 14 -1.99 22.02 -24.96
CA GLY A 14 -2.30 20.67 -25.40
C GLY A 14 -2.46 19.70 -24.22
N ASP A 15 -3.56 18.95 -24.27
CA ASP A 15 -3.94 17.81 -23.43
C ASP A 15 -3.49 17.90 -21.97
N LEU A 16 -4.22 18.67 -21.16
CA LEU A 16 -4.26 18.41 -19.73
C LEU A 16 -4.95 17.06 -19.53
N PHE A 17 -4.16 16.02 -19.23
CA PHE A 17 -4.70 14.81 -18.64
C PHE A 17 -5.54 15.21 -17.42
N LEU A 18 -6.78 14.71 -17.33
CA LEU A 18 -7.49 14.74 -16.06
C LEU A 18 -6.76 13.74 -15.15
N LEU A 19 -6.10 14.25 -14.11
CA LEU A 19 -5.33 13.44 -13.18
C LEU A 19 -6.23 12.98 -12.03
N ASP A 20 -5.99 11.76 -11.56
CA ASP A 20 -6.61 11.23 -10.35
C ASP A 20 -5.85 11.64 -9.08
N SER A 21 -4.63 12.15 -9.24
CA SER A 21 -3.77 12.64 -8.16
C SER A 21 -3.87 14.16 -7.99
N PRO A 22 -3.46 14.73 -6.83
CA PRO A 22 -2.84 14.07 -5.67
C PRO A 22 -3.83 13.32 -4.77
N LEU A 23 -3.31 12.35 -4.00
CA LEU A 23 -4.08 11.70 -2.94
C LEU A 23 -4.27 12.68 -1.77
N HIS A 24 -5.52 12.90 -1.38
CA HIS A 24 -5.92 13.71 -0.22
C HIS A 24 -6.49 12.78 0.86
N GLY A 25 -5.64 11.98 1.50
CA GLY A 25 -6.08 11.03 2.52
C GLY A 25 -4.98 10.05 2.94
N GLU A 26 -5.36 9.10 3.79
CA GLU A 26 -4.46 8.04 4.28
C GLU A 26 -4.14 7.01 3.20
N ILE A 27 -3.00 6.35 3.37
CA ILE A 27 -2.65 5.20 2.53
C ILE A 27 -3.43 3.98 2.97
N ARG A 28 -4.02 3.35 1.98
CA ARG A 28 -5.00 2.30 2.11
C ARG A 28 -4.58 1.11 1.26
N GLY A 29 -4.76 -0.10 1.79
CA GLY A 29 -4.52 -1.33 1.04
C GLY A 29 -5.55 -2.41 1.30
N GLU A 30 -5.75 -3.26 0.30
CA GLU A 30 -6.68 -4.38 0.37
C GLU A 30 -6.14 -5.49 1.30
N ARG A 31 -7.01 -6.01 2.16
CA ARG A 31 -6.67 -6.93 3.25
C ARG A 31 -6.02 -8.23 2.79
N SER A 32 -6.45 -8.83 1.68
CA SER A 32 -5.89 -10.07 1.15
C SER A 32 -4.46 -9.88 0.63
N LEU A 33 -4.18 -8.75 -0.04
CA LEU A 33 -2.82 -8.33 -0.41
C LEU A 33 -1.93 -8.13 0.82
N MET A 34 -2.51 -7.79 1.98
CA MET A 34 -1.80 -7.70 3.26
C MET A 34 -1.64 -9.06 3.93
N ALA A 35 -2.60 -9.96 3.80
CA ALA A 35 -2.58 -11.26 4.46
C ALA A 35 -1.57 -12.22 3.82
N PHE A 36 -1.38 -12.17 2.50
CA PHE A 36 -0.64 -13.20 1.76
C PHE A 36 0.62 -12.71 1.00
N PRO A 37 1.60 -13.62 0.75
CA PRO A 37 2.89 -13.24 0.19
C PRO A 37 2.90 -13.18 -1.35
N PHE A 38 2.40 -12.07 -1.86
CA PHE A 38 2.31 -11.80 -3.30
C PHE A 38 3.57 -11.17 -3.92
N PHE A 39 4.45 -10.61 -3.10
CA PHE A 39 5.58 -9.80 -3.54
C PHE A 39 6.90 -10.33 -2.98
N ALA A 40 7.98 -10.19 -3.75
CA ALA A 40 9.30 -10.60 -3.31
C ALA A 40 9.86 -9.63 -2.24
N LEU A 41 10.44 -10.18 -1.17
CA LEU A 41 11.08 -9.40 -0.09
C LEU A 41 12.54 -9.06 -0.42
N SER A 42 12.76 -8.40 -1.56
CA SER A 42 14.08 -8.10 -2.10
C SER A 42 14.17 -6.66 -2.60
N LYS A 43 15.35 -6.05 -2.48
CA LYS A 43 15.69 -4.76 -3.12
C LYS A 43 16.17 -4.92 -4.56
N ASN A 44 16.52 -6.15 -4.95
CA ASN A 44 17.05 -6.51 -6.26
C ASN A 44 16.04 -7.41 -7.00
N ALA A 45 16.19 -7.50 -8.33
CA ALA A 45 15.39 -8.40 -9.16
C ALA A 45 15.40 -9.84 -8.60
N TRP A 46 14.20 -10.41 -8.44
CA TRP A 46 14.02 -11.75 -7.91
C TRP A 46 13.51 -12.67 -9.03
N MET A 47 14.36 -13.59 -9.49
CA MET A 47 14.11 -14.43 -10.66
C MET A 47 13.58 -15.83 -10.32
N LYS A 48 13.30 -16.11 -9.04
CA LYS A 48 12.72 -17.39 -8.63
C LYS A 48 11.21 -17.22 -8.40
N PRO A 49 10.37 -18.19 -8.77
CA PRO A 49 8.98 -18.16 -8.41
C PRO A 49 8.79 -18.07 -6.89
N LEU A 50 7.74 -17.38 -6.46
CA LEU A 50 7.25 -17.44 -5.09
C LEU A 50 6.11 -18.46 -5.05
N THR A 51 6.09 -19.28 -4.01
CA THR A 51 5.02 -20.25 -3.78
C THR A 51 4.57 -20.16 -2.33
N TYR A 52 3.26 -20.20 -2.14
CA TYR A 52 2.62 -20.31 -0.85
C TYR A 52 1.50 -21.34 -0.98
N ASP A 53 1.57 -22.37 -0.15
CA ASP A 53 0.55 -23.40 -0.06
C ASP A 53 0.38 -23.73 1.42
N HIS A 54 -0.78 -23.35 1.96
CA HIS A 54 -1.10 -23.57 3.35
C HIS A 54 -2.61 -23.52 3.56
N ALA A 55 -3.12 -24.49 4.32
CA ALA A 55 -4.55 -24.69 4.58
C ALA A 55 -5.35 -24.78 3.26
N THR A 56 -6.21 -23.79 2.98
CA THR A 56 -7.06 -23.76 1.78
C THR A 56 -6.56 -22.77 0.73
N VAL A 57 -5.42 -22.11 0.94
CA VAL A 57 -4.93 -21.03 0.07
C VAL A 57 -3.66 -21.47 -0.67
N SER A 58 -3.68 -21.26 -1.99
CA SER A 58 -2.54 -21.49 -2.88
C SER A 58 -2.25 -20.23 -3.67
N ILE A 59 -0.97 -19.85 -3.74
CA ILE A 59 -0.46 -18.72 -4.51
C ILE A 59 0.84 -19.15 -5.20
N GLU A 60 0.90 -18.89 -6.50
CA GLU A 60 2.10 -19.01 -7.32
C GLU A 60 2.37 -17.67 -8.00
N VAL A 61 3.56 -17.13 -7.81
CA VAL A 61 3.99 -15.87 -8.44
C VAL A 61 5.22 -16.14 -9.28
N ARG A 62 5.10 -15.96 -10.60
CA ARG A 62 6.17 -16.21 -11.56
C ARG A 62 6.82 -14.90 -12.03
N PRO A 63 8.16 -14.88 -12.13
CA PRO A 63 8.89 -13.71 -12.63
C PRO A 63 8.69 -13.50 -14.13
N SER A 64 8.81 -12.25 -14.57
CA SER A 64 9.12 -11.93 -15.97
C SER A 64 10.64 -11.91 -16.20
N ALA A 65 11.09 -11.46 -17.37
CA ALA A 65 12.50 -11.17 -17.64
C ALA A 65 13.11 -10.15 -16.64
N SER A 66 12.27 -9.31 -16.04
CA SER A 66 12.65 -8.26 -15.09
C SER A 66 12.46 -8.68 -13.63
N GLY A 67 12.06 -9.94 -13.39
CA GLY A 67 11.84 -10.53 -12.06
C GLY A 67 10.41 -10.42 -11.57
N VAL A 68 10.17 -10.96 -10.36
CA VAL A 68 8.90 -10.80 -9.63
C VAL A 68 8.81 -9.38 -9.06
N ALA A 69 7.60 -8.82 -9.06
CA ALA A 69 7.29 -7.58 -8.36
C ALA A 69 7.67 -7.68 -6.87
N THR A 70 8.41 -6.70 -6.41
CA THR A 70 8.93 -6.62 -5.05
C THR A 70 7.96 -5.88 -4.13
N ILE A 71 8.16 -6.00 -2.82
CA ILE A 71 7.37 -5.26 -1.83
C ILE A 71 7.51 -3.73 -1.95
N TYR A 72 8.54 -3.24 -2.64
CA TYR A 72 8.67 -1.82 -2.98
C TYR A 72 7.82 -1.43 -4.19
N ASP A 73 7.62 -2.35 -5.14
CA ASP A 73 6.72 -2.10 -6.28
C ASP A 73 5.26 -2.05 -5.83
N LYS A 74 4.93 -2.78 -4.76
CA LYS A 74 3.62 -2.73 -4.09
C LYS A 74 3.21 -1.31 -3.67
N GLU A 75 4.16 -0.39 -3.44
CA GLU A 75 3.84 1.01 -3.13
C GLU A 75 2.96 1.67 -4.20
N ILE A 76 3.17 1.33 -5.48
CA ILE A 76 2.34 1.83 -6.59
C ILE A 76 0.92 1.24 -6.48
N VAL A 77 0.81 -0.04 -6.16
CA VAL A 77 -0.49 -0.72 -5.97
C VAL A 77 -1.26 -0.11 -4.80
N LEU A 78 -0.58 0.16 -3.68
CA LEU A 78 -1.18 0.84 -2.52
C LEU A 78 -1.64 2.26 -2.87
N TYR A 79 -0.82 3.01 -3.62
CA TYR A 79 -1.19 4.36 -4.04
C TYR A 79 -2.44 4.35 -4.92
N ILE A 80 -2.53 3.45 -5.91
CA ILE A 80 -3.71 3.33 -6.78
C ILE A 80 -4.93 2.89 -5.97
N ALA A 81 -4.79 1.92 -5.07
CA ALA A 81 -5.88 1.48 -4.19
C ALA A 81 -6.39 2.62 -3.29
N SER A 82 -5.50 3.50 -2.84
CA SER A 82 -5.86 4.68 -2.05
C SER A 82 -6.61 5.72 -2.87
N LEU A 83 -6.19 5.99 -4.12
CA LEU A 83 -6.93 6.85 -5.05
C LEU A 83 -8.32 6.29 -5.35
N MET A 84 -8.40 4.98 -5.60
CA MET A 84 -9.66 4.27 -5.84
C MET A 84 -10.60 4.40 -4.63
N ALA A 85 -10.12 4.14 -3.42
CA ALA A 85 -10.90 4.27 -2.20
C ALA A 85 -11.40 5.71 -1.97
N ALA A 86 -10.55 6.71 -2.20
CA ALA A 86 -10.92 8.13 -2.06
C ALA A 86 -12.04 8.52 -3.04
N LYS A 87 -11.97 8.08 -4.29
CA LYS A 87 -13.04 8.31 -5.28
C LYS A 87 -14.36 7.65 -4.90
N LEU A 88 -14.30 6.40 -4.41
CA LEU A 88 -15.49 5.68 -3.94
C LEU A 88 -16.15 6.41 -2.75
N GLU A 89 -15.34 6.92 -1.82
CA GLU A 89 -15.81 7.71 -0.67
C GLU A 89 -16.43 9.03 -1.10
N ALA A 90 -15.91 9.67 -2.15
CA ALA A 90 -16.49 10.85 -2.79
C ALA A 90 -17.76 10.56 -3.63
N GLY A 91 -18.17 9.30 -3.76
CA GLY A 91 -19.34 8.90 -4.55
C GLY A 91 -19.13 9.00 -6.07
N GLU A 92 -17.88 9.00 -6.53
CA GLU A 92 -17.54 9.03 -7.95
C GLU A 92 -17.65 7.64 -8.59
N ASN A 93 -17.92 7.60 -9.89
CA ASN A 93 -17.76 6.37 -10.66
C ASN A 93 -16.26 6.07 -10.84
N VAL A 94 -15.86 4.85 -10.48
CA VAL A 94 -14.46 4.42 -10.54
C VAL A 94 -14.26 3.43 -11.67
N GLU A 95 -13.32 3.77 -12.56
CA GLU A 95 -12.86 2.95 -13.68
C GLU A 95 -11.56 2.22 -13.33
N GLN A 96 -11.13 1.27 -14.17
CA GLN A 96 -9.87 0.53 -14.00
C GLN A 96 -8.62 1.33 -14.39
N ASP A 97 -8.78 2.40 -15.16
CA ASP A 97 -7.69 3.25 -15.63
C ASP A 97 -7.41 4.34 -14.59
N PHE A 98 -6.15 4.46 -14.17
CA PHE A 98 -5.68 5.52 -13.28
C PHE A 98 -4.55 6.32 -13.92
N ILE A 99 -4.61 7.65 -13.81
CA ILE A 99 -3.62 8.59 -14.32
C ILE A 99 -3.15 9.49 -13.18
N PHE A 100 -1.87 9.43 -12.85
CA PHE A 100 -1.28 10.22 -11.77
C PHE A 100 0.10 10.74 -12.13
N THR A 101 0.61 11.71 -11.37
CA THR A 101 2.00 12.16 -11.54
C THR A 101 2.96 11.35 -10.68
N ALA A 102 4.18 11.12 -11.18
CA ALA A 102 5.24 10.52 -10.37
C ALA A 102 5.63 11.39 -9.17
N HIS A 103 5.46 12.71 -9.29
CA HIS A 103 5.68 13.63 -8.18
C HIS A 103 4.75 13.29 -7.01
N ASP A 104 3.44 13.20 -7.26
CA ASP A 104 2.46 12.97 -6.19
C ASP A 104 2.64 11.59 -5.54
N LEU A 105 2.94 10.56 -6.36
CA LEU A 105 3.31 9.24 -5.83
C LEU A 105 4.52 9.32 -4.89
N PHE A 106 5.61 9.98 -5.31
CA PHE A 106 6.83 10.05 -4.51
C PHE A 106 6.66 10.87 -3.23
N SER A 107 5.85 11.92 -3.27
CA SER A 107 5.53 12.72 -2.09
C SER A 107 4.82 11.89 -1.02
N VAL A 108 3.95 10.96 -1.44
CA VAL A 108 3.23 10.06 -0.53
C VAL A 108 4.12 8.93 -0.01
N THR A 109 4.94 8.31 -0.87
CA THR A 109 5.80 7.18 -0.45
C THR A 109 7.10 7.61 0.23
N GLY A 110 7.34 8.92 0.38
CA GLY A 110 8.57 9.46 0.96
C GLY A 110 9.81 9.24 0.09
N SER A 111 9.63 9.04 -1.22
CA SER A 111 10.72 8.86 -2.17
C SER A 111 11.30 10.19 -2.64
N ASN A 112 12.62 10.27 -2.80
CA ASN A 112 13.26 11.47 -3.36
C ASN A 112 12.87 11.68 -4.83
N HIS A 113 12.75 12.95 -5.27
CA HIS A 113 12.47 13.32 -6.65
C HIS A 113 13.76 13.41 -7.49
N SER A 114 14.31 12.26 -7.88
CA SER A 114 15.58 12.18 -8.64
C SER A 114 15.42 11.44 -9.97
N ALA A 115 16.32 11.65 -10.94
CA ALA A 115 16.36 10.88 -12.19
C ALA A 115 16.39 9.36 -11.95
N ARG A 116 17.11 8.92 -10.90
CA ARG A 116 17.15 7.52 -10.47
C ARG A 116 15.79 7.01 -10.00
N SER A 117 15.00 7.85 -9.34
CA SER A 117 13.66 7.50 -8.87
C SER A 117 12.70 7.26 -10.04
N TYR A 118 12.80 8.06 -11.10
CA TYR A 118 12.02 7.84 -12.33
C TYR A 118 12.40 6.52 -13.03
N GLY A 119 13.69 6.18 -13.08
CA GLY A 119 14.14 4.88 -13.58
C GLY A 119 13.55 3.71 -12.78
N ARG A 120 13.61 3.80 -11.44
CA ARG A 120 13.01 2.80 -10.53
C ARG A 120 11.49 2.67 -10.72
N LEU A 121 10.79 3.78 -10.93
CA LEU A 121 9.35 3.76 -11.22
C LEU A 121 9.06 3.00 -12.52
N SER A 122 9.85 3.23 -13.58
CA SER A 122 9.71 2.49 -14.84
C SER A 122 9.94 0.99 -14.64
N GLU A 123 11.00 0.61 -13.93
CA GLU A 123 11.31 -0.79 -13.63
C GLU A 123 10.24 -1.46 -12.76
N ALA A 124 9.67 -0.71 -11.80
CA ALA A 124 8.59 -1.18 -10.95
C ALA A 124 7.31 -1.46 -11.74
N LEU A 125 6.91 -0.54 -12.63
CA LEU A 125 5.76 -0.72 -13.53
C LEU A 125 5.96 -1.91 -14.46
N GLU A 126 7.17 -2.10 -14.98
CA GLU A 126 7.51 -3.26 -15.83
C GLU A 126 7.38 -4.58 -15.06
N ARG A 127 7.85 -4.64 -13.80
CA ARG A 127 7.68 -5.83 -12.95
C ARG A 127 6.21 -6.07 -12.59
N LEU A 128 5.44 -5.02 -12.28
CA LEU A 128 4.01 -5.14 -11.97
C LEU A 128 3.19 -5.65 -13.16
N GLN A 129 3.53 -5.22 -14.38
CA GLN A 129 2.89 -5.71 -15.60
C GLN A 129 3.37 -7.11 -16.01
N GLY A 130 4.64 -7.44 -15.75
CA GLY A 130 5.24 -8.71 -16.18
C GLY A 130 5.02 -9.89 -15.22
N THR A 131 4.87 -9.64 -13.92
CA THR A 131 4.68 -10.69 -12.91
C THR A 131 3.38 -11.44 -13.17
N GLN A 132 3.45 -12.77 -13.23
CA GLN A 132 2.27 -13.63 -13.44
C GLN A 132 1.86 -14.29 -12.13
N ILE A 133 0.62 -14.10 -11.69
CA ILE A 133 0.08 -14.57 -10.42
C ILE A 133 -1.04 -15.56 -10.70
N LYS A 134 -0.99 -16.71 -10.05
CA LYS A 134 -2.08 -17.68 -9.98
C LYS A 134 -2.44 -17.89 -8.52
N THR A 135 -3.72 -17.77 -8.18
CA THR A 135 -4.22 -18.02 -6.83
C THR A 135 -5.65 -18.52 -6.87
N ASN A 136 -6.07 -19.22 -5.81
CA ASN A 136 -7.45 -19.59 -5.57
C ASN A 136 -8.19 -18.62 -4.63
N ILE A 137 -7.59 -17.47 -4.30
CA ILE A 137 -8.26 -16.40 -3.56
C ILE A 137 -9.27 -15.72 -4.49
N GLU A 138 -10.54 -15.75 -4.10
CA GLU A 138 -11.63 -15.08 -4.80
C GLU A 138 -11.55 -13.56 -4.57
N ALA A 139 -11.93 -12.78 -5.59
CA ALA A 139 -12.00 -11.32 -5.51
C ALA A 139 -13.40 -10.86 -5.95
N GLY A 140 -14.13 -10.20 -5.06
CA GLY A 140 -15.53 -9.83 -5.31
C GLY A 140 -16.49 -11.02 -5.38
N GLY A 141 -16.16 -12.14 -4.70
CA GLY A 141 -16.94 -13.39 -4.75
C GLY A 141 -16.76 -14.20 -6.03
N GLU A 142 -15.82 -13.82 -6.90
CA GLU A 142 -15.49 -14.53 -8.13
C GLU A 142 -14.05 -15.09 -8.05
N GLY A 143 -13.91 -16.39 -8.26
CA GLY A 143 -12.63 -17.04 -8.51
C GLY A 143 -12.32 -17.09 -10.00
N GLU A 144 -11.03 -17.01 -10.35
CA GLU A 144 -10.57 -17.18 -11.73
C GLU A 144 -9.50 -18.28 -11.81
N GLU A 145 -9.64 -19.17 -12.80
CA GLU A 145 -8.57 -20.09 -13.17
C GLU A 145 -7.65 -19.43 -14.20
N GLY A 146 -6.39 -19.20 -13.84
CA GLY A 146 -5.42 -18.65 -14.78
C GLY A 146 -4.27 -17.93 -14.13
N PHE A 147 -3.52 -17.21 -14.95
CA PHE A 147 -2.52 -16.25 -14.51
C PHE A 147 -2.99 -14.84 -14.86
N PHE A 148 -2.77 -13.90 -13.94
CA PHE A 148 -2.96 -12.48 -14.17
C PHE A 148 -1.72 -11.68 -13.75
N SER A 149 -1.63 -10.44 -14.23
CA SER A 149 -0.64 -9.45 -13.76
C SER A 149 -1.31 -8.44 -12.84
N TRP A 150 -0.54 -7.71 -12.03
CA TRP A 150 -1.11 -6.60 -11.22
C TRP A 150 -1.69 -5.50 -12.10
N LEU A 151 -0.96 -5.16 -13.17
CA LEU A 151 -1.35 -4.14 -14.14
C LEU A 151 -1.51 -4.81 -15.51
N SER A 152 -2.66 -4.60 -16.15
CA SER A 152 -2.84 -5.02 -17.54
C SER A 152 -2.18 -4.05 -18.52
N GLU A 153 -2.02 -2.78 -18.13
CA GLU A 153 -1.30 -1.76 -18.89
C GLU A 153 -0.58 -0.78 -17.95
N ALA A 154 0.59 -0.32 -18.37
CA ALA A 154 1.36 0.72 -17.71
C ALA A 154 2.09 1.55 -18.77
N LYS A 155 1.86 2.86 -18.78
CA LYS A 155 2.38 3.81 -19.76
C LYS A 155 2.93 5.05 -19.07
N LEU A 156 4.15 5.41 -19.43
CA LEU A 156 4.79 6.65 -19.01
C LEU A 156 4.65 7.68 -20.13
N HIS A 157 3.87 8.75 -19.87
CA HIS A 157 3.65 9.82 -20.83
C HIS A 157 4.72 10.90 -20.67
N TYR A 158 5.52 11.11 -21.72
CA TYR A 158 6.59 12.11 -21.72
C TYR A 158 6.26 13.30 -22.61
N SER A 159 6.78 14.46 -22.22
CA SER A 159 6.91 15.64 -23.08
C SER A 159 8.38 15.87 -23.41
N LYS A 160 8.66 16.60 -24.48
CA LYS A 160 10.01 17.08 -24.80
C LYS A 160 10.13 18.55 -24.47
N THR A 161 11.19 18.94 -23.77
CA THR A 161 11.54 20.35 -23.58
C THR A 161 12.06 20.95 -24.90
N LYS A 162 12.23 22.28 -24.94
CA LYS A 162 12.86 22.97 -26.08
C LYS A 162 14.29 22.48 -26.36
N SER A 163 14.99 21.97 -25.35
CA SER A 163 16.32 21.37 -25.47
C SER A 163 16.30 19.90 -25.90
N GLY A 164 15.12 19.29 -26.11
CA GLY A 164 14.95 17.90 -26.52
C GLY A 164 14.93 16.88 -25.38
N GLU A 165 15.06 17.33 -24.12
CA GLU A 165 15.04 16.46 -22.94
C GLU A 165 13.64 15.90 -22.68
N ARG A 166 13.55 14.61 -22.34
CA ARG A 166 12.29 13.96 -21.98
C ARG A 166 11.92 14.29 -20.53
N ARG A 167 10.75 14.91 -20.34
CA ARG A 167 10.16 15.15 -19.02
C ARG A 167 8.89 14.33 -18.86
N LEU A 168 8.86 13.46 -17.84
CA LEU A 168 7.67 12.69 -17.50
C LEU A 168 6.54 13.64 -17.11
N LYS A 169 5.36 13.43 -17.68
CA LYS A 169 4.14 14.22 -17.45
C LYS A 169 3.14 13.48 -16.59
N ALA A 170 2.87 12.23 -16.94
CA ALA A 170 1.91 11.40 -16.25
C ALA A 170 2.29 9.92 -16.35
N VAL A 171 1.83 9.15 -15.38
CA VAL A 171 1.82 7.70 -15.39
C VAL A 171 0.36 7.30 -15.59
N LYS A 172 0.08 6.54 -16.65
CA LYS A 172 -1.22 5.90 -16.86
C LYS A 172 -1.07 4.41 -16.60
N VAL A 173 -1.93 3.86 -15.77
CA VAL A 173 -1.98 2.42 -15.47
C VAL A 173 -3.41 1.91 -15.63
N ARG A 174 -3.55 0.63 -15.94
CA ARG A 174 -4.81 -0.09 -15.88
C ARG A 174 -4.68 -1.27 -14.94
N LEU A 175 -5.53 -1.32 -13.92
CA LEU A 175 -5.61 -2.46 -13.00
C LEU A 175 -6.14 -3.69 -13.73
N CYS A 176 -5.65 -4.87 -13.38
CA CYS A 176 -6.29 -6.11 -13.81
C CYS A 176 -7.66 -6.30 -13.13
N ASP A 177 -8.47 -7.17 -13.71
CA ASP A 177 -9.84 -7.41 -13.24
C ASP A 177 -9.86 -7.94 -11.81
N TRP A 178 -8.96 -8.88 -11.48
CA TRP A 178 -8.84 -9.43 -10.13
C TRP A 178 -8.54 -8.35 -9.07
N LEU A 179 -7.53 -7.50 -9.29
CA LEU A 179 -7.15 -6.46 -8.33
C LEU A 179 -8.23 -5.36 -8.23
N PHE A 180 -8.84 -5.00 -9.36
CA PHE A 180 -9.93 -4.03 -9.38
C PHE A 180 -11.14 -4.52 -8.58
N ARG A 181 -11.58 -5.77 -8.80
CA ARG A 181 -12.67 -6.38 -8.01
C ARG A 181 -12.33 -6.48 -6.53
N ALA A 182 -11.11 -6.90 -6.19
CA ALA A 182 -10.68 -7.01 -4.80
C ALA A 182 -10.79 -5.69 -4.04
N ILE A 183 -10.41 -4.57 -4.68
CA ILE A 183 -10.54 -3.24 -4.05
C ILE A 183 -11.99 -2.74 -4.07
N LEU A 184 -12.70 -2.90 -5.19
CA LEU A 184 -14.05 -2.34 -5.40
C LEU A 184 -15.12 -3.04 -4.57
N LEU A 185 -15.12 -4.36 -4.59
CA LEU A 185 -16.25 -5.20 -4.19
C LEU A 185 -16.08 -5.72 -2.76
N ASP A 186 -14.86 -6.13 -2.39
CA ASP A 186 -14.64 -6.70 -1.06
C ASP A 186 -14.64 -5.62 0.02
N ARG A 187 -14.31 -4.36 -0.33
CA ARG A 187 -14.31 -3.18 0.56
C ARG A 187 -13.54 -3.36 1.88
N HIS A 188 -12.68 -4.37 1.97
CA HIS A 188 -11.81 -4.64 3.11
C HIS A 188 -10.49 -3.89 2.95
N VAL A 189 -10.57 -2.56 3.01
CA VAL A 189 -9.41 -1.69 2.88
C VAL A 189 -8.98 -1.22 4.26
N LEU A 190 -7.70 -1.39 4.58
CA LEU A 190 -7.11 -1.01 5.86
C LEU A 190 -6.13 0.14 5.68
N ASP A 191 -6.15 1.08 6.62
CA ASP A 191 -5.18 2.18 6.66
C ASP A 191 -3.80 1.66 7.11
N TYR A 192 -2.77 2.23 6.49
CA TYR A 192 -1.36 2.00 6.78
C TYR A 192 -0.80 3.12 7.66
N ALA A 193 0.04 2.78 8.63
CA ALA A 193 0.78 3.76 9.40
C ALA A 193 1.71 4.60 8.51
N ALA A 194 1.82 5.91 8.77
CA ALA A 194 2.68 6.81 8.01
C ALA A 194 4.15 6.36 7.94
N ALA A 195 4.65 5.70 8.99
CA ALA A 195 6.02 5.18 9.04
C ALA A 195 6.26 3.92 8.18
N TYR A 196 5.21 3.32 7.60
CA TYR A 196 5.30 2.08 6.83
C TYR A 196 6.34 2.12 5.71
N PHE A 197 6.41 3.21 4.94
CA PHE A 197 7.34 3.31 3.82
C PHE A 197 8.81 3.42 4.25
N GLN A 198 9.08 3.69 5.52
CA GLN A 198 10.45 3.72 6.07
C GLN A 198 10.96 2.34 6.49
N LEU A 199 10.08 1.34 6.52
CA LEU A 199 10.42 -0.03 6.93
C LEU A 199 11.21 -0.78 5.85
N GLY A 200 12.07 -1.69 6.31
CA GLY A 200 12.72 -2.68 5.47
C GLY A 200 11.73 -3.71 4.88
N PRO A 201 12.17 -4.56 3.93
CA PRO A 201 11.25 -5.40 3.18
C PRO A 201 10.60 -6.48 4.06
N ILE A 202 11.32 -6.99 5.07
CA ILE A 202 10.78 -8.02 5.98
C ILE A 202 9.82 -7.34 6.98
N GLU A 203 10.22 -6.19 7.51
CA GLU A 203 9.47 -5.38 8.45
C GLU A 203 8.12 -4.93 7.86
N ARG A 204 8.11 -4.45 6.61
CA ARG A 204 6.88 -4.13 5.88
C ARG A 204 5.93 -5.32 5.82
N ARG A 205 6.45 -6.49 5.46
CA ARG A 205 5.64 -7.69 5.33
C ARG A 205 5.09 -8.17 6.68
N ILE A 206 5.89 -8.08 7.73
CA ILE A 206 5.46 -8.36 9.11
C ILE A 206 4.34 -7.41 9.52
N TYR A 207 4.51 -6.09 9.28
CA TYR A 207 3.47 -5.10 9.54
C TYR A 207 2.17 -5.45 8.82
N GLU A 208 2.23 -5.82 7.54
CA GLU A 208 1.04 -6.17 6.75
C GLU A 208 0.31 -7.40 7.27
N VAL A 209 1.04 -8.46 7.64
CA VAL A 209 0.43 -9.64 8.26
C VAL A 209 -0.20 -9.25 9.59
N ALA A 210 0.54 -8.54 10.45
CA ALA A 210 0.01 -8.09 11.74
C ALA A 210 -1.27 -7.26 11.57
N ARG A 211 -1.26 -6.28 10.66
CA ARG A 211 -2.40 -5.39 10.41
C ARG A 211 -3.62 -6.10 9.82
N SER A 212 -3.42 -7.18 9.07
CA SER A 212 -4.52 -7.94 8.47
C SER A 212 -5.08 -9.05 9.36
N THR A 213 -4.30 -9.56 10.34
CA THR A 213 -4.69 -10.73 11.15
C THR A 213 -4.77 -10.47 12.65
N CYS A 214 -4.10 -9.45 13.20
CA CYS A 214 -4.16 -9.13 14.62
C CYS A 214 -5.41 -8.28 14.92
N GLU A 215 -6.51 -8.95 15.22
CA GLU A 215 -7.70 -8.36 15.86
C GLU A 215 -7.74 -8.82 17.33
N GLY A 216 -7.99 -7.90 18.27
CA GLY A 216 -8.08 -8.24 19.70
C GLY A 216 -6.73 -8.59 20.34
N ASP A 217 -6.57 -9.83 20.79
CA ASP A 217 -5.48 -10.31 21.67
C ASP A 217 -4.11 -10.47 20.95
N GLY A 218 -4.05 -10.21 19.64
CA GLY A 218 -2.82 -10.33 18.83
C GLY A 218 -2.72 -11.64 18.06
N LEU A 219 -1.50 -11.98 17.64
CA LEU A 219 -1.18 -13.18 16.85
C LEU A 219 -0.10 -13.98 17.57
N ASP A 220 -0.34 -15.28 17.76
CA ASP A 220 0.66 -16.25 18.23
C ASP A 220 0.77 -17.41 17.23
N ILE A 221 1.95 -17.55 16.64
CA ILE A 221 2.16 -18.42 15.47
C ILE A 221 3.55 -19.10 15.51
N ASP A 222 3.60 -20.36 15.06
CA ASP A 222 4.86 -21.08 14.89
C ASP A 222 5.78 -20.36 13.88
N LEU A 223 7.08 -20.30 14.18
CA LEU A 223 8.06 -19.55 13.37
C LEU A 223 8.14 -20.05 11.92
N ALA A 224 7.99 -21.36 11.67
CA ALA A 224 8.04 -21.90 10.31
C ALA A 224 6.79 -21.53 9.52
N THR A 225 5.61 -21.58 10.15
CA THR A 225 4.36 -21.11 9.54
C THR A 225 4.40 -19.61 9.31
N PHE A 226 4.91 -18.82 10.26
CA PHE A 226 5.03 -17.37 10.09
C PHE A 226 5.99 -17.00 8.95
N ARG A 227 7.13 -17.70 8.83
CA ARG A 227 8.05 -17.56 7.69
C ARG A 227 7.35 -17.77 6.36
N LEU A 228 6.49 -18.79 6.28
CA LEU A 228 5.70 -19.09 5.09
C LEU A 228 4.67 -17.98 4.82
N GLN A 229 3.94 -17.53 5.84
CA GLN A 229 2.92 -16.45 5.77
C GLN A 229 3.49 -15.14 5.23
N ILE A 230 4.70 -14.77 5.66
CA ILE A 230 5.37 -13.57 5.15
C ILE A 230 6.07 -13.82 3.81
N GLY A 231 6.16 -15.06 3.32
CA GLY A 231 6.80 -15.39 2.05
C GLY A 231 8.32 -15.25 2.04
N TYR A 232 8.96 -15.43 3.20
CA TYR A 232 10.41 -15.31 3.32
C TYR A 232 11.13 -16.54 2.75
N GLN A 233 11.95 -16.32 1.72
CA GLN A 233 12.46 -17.40 0.87
C GLN A 233 13.72 -18.09 1.42
N ASN A 234 14.53 -17.40 2.23
CA ASN A 234 15.76 -18.00 2.77
C ASN A 234 15.46 -19.03 3.88
N PRO A 235 16.41 -19.91 4.25
CA PRO A 235 16.21 -20.93 5.28
C PRO A 235 15.70 -20.38 6.62
N LEU A 236 15.01 -21.23 7.40
CA LEU A 236 14.40 -20.86 8.68
C LEU A 236 15.39 -20.25 9.69
N SER A 237 16.65 -20.72 9.70
CA SER A 237 17.72 -20.14 10.52
C SER A 237 18.00 -18.67 10.21
N ASN A 238 17.99 -18.31 8.92
CA ASN A 238 18.22 -16.94 8.48
C ASN A 238 17.02 -16.06 8.84
N PHE A 239 15.82 -16.60 8.71
CA PHE A 239 14.62 -15.91 9.15
C PHE A 239 14.64 -15.64 10.66
N LYS A 240 14.99 -16.65 11.47
CA LYS A 240 15.13 -16.50 12.92
C LYS A 240 16.15 -15.41 13.28
N ALA A 241 17.30 -15.38 12.60
CA ALA A 241 18.33 -14.37 12.83
C ALA A 241 17.84 -12.95 12.46
N ALA A 242 17.17 -12.79 11.32
CA ALA A 242 16.59 -11.51 10.91
C ALA A 242 15.51 -11.05 11.90
N LEU A 243 14.62 -11.96 12.31
CA LEU A 243 13.55 -11.64 13.25
C LEU A 243 14.09 -11.21 14.62
N LYS A 244 15.17 -11.82 15.13
CA LYS A 244 15.83 -11.36 16.35
C LYS A 244 16.29 -9.90 16.27
N GLN A 245 16.81 -9.48 15.11
CA GLN A 245 17.21 -8.08 14.91
C GLN A 245 16.00 -7.14 14.88
N ILE A 246 14.91 -7.56 14.22
CA ILE A 246 13.66 -6.80 14.14
C ILE A 246 13.04 -6.63 15.53
N VAL A 247 12.92 -7.72 16.29
CA VAL A 247 12.44 -7.73 17.68
C VAL A 247 13.29 -6.81 18.56
N ALA A 248 14.62 -6.88 18.46
CA ALA A 248 15.51 -6.03 19.25
C ALA A 248 15.41 -4.54 18.89
N THR A 249 15.08 -4.21 17.64
CA THR A 249 14.91 -2.82 17.18
C THR A 249 13.53 -2.27 17.53
N ASP A 250 12.53 -3.14 17.65
CA ASP A 250 11.14 -2.83 18.01
C ASP A 250 10.52 -1.69 17.15
N SER A 251 10.79 -1.72 15.84
CA SER A 251 10.46 -0.63 14.91
C SER A 251 9.16 -0.81 14.11
N ILE A 252 8.42 -1.91 14.34
CA ILE A 252 7.16 -2.14 13.64
C ILE A 252 6.09 -1.18 14.21
N PRO A 253 5.53 -0.26 13.39
CA PRO A 253 4.49 0.65 13.85
C PRO A 253 3.29 -0.14 14.36
N ASP A 254 2.62 0.37 15.41
CA ASP A 254 1.40 -0.18 15.99
C ASP A 254 1.48 -1.60 16.59
N TYR A 255 2.60 -2.31 16.45
CA TYR A 255 2.76 -3.69 16.90
C TYR A 255 4.06 -3.91 17.66
N HIS A 256 4.00 -4.66 18.77
CA HIS A 256 5.16 -5.22 19.44
C HIS A 256 5.37 -6.66 18.97
N LEU A 257 6.63 -7.06 18.81
CA LEU A 257 6.99 -8.41 18.39
C LEU A 257 7.87 -9.08 19.44
N GLU A 258 7.56 -10.34 19.71
CA GLU A 258 8.35 -11.20 20.59
C GLU A 258 8.68 -12.52 19.88
N LEU A 259 9.90 -13.01 20.12
CA LEU A 259 10.33 -14.33 19.69
C LEU A 259 10.48 -15.22 20.93
N VAL A 260 9.52 -16.11 21.13
CA VAL A 260 9.54 -17.07 22.25
C VAL A 260 10.23 -18.34 21.79
N GLU A 261 11.33 -18.67 22.45
CA GLU A 261 12.04 -19.94 22.21
C GLU A 261 11.71 -20.92 23.33
N GLU A 262 10.96 -21.97 23.02
CA GLU A 262 10.77 -23.05 23.97
C GLU A 262 12.09 -23.81 24.09
N THR A 263 12.73 -23.65 25.25
CA THR A 263 13.83 -24.54 25.62
C THR A 263 13.18 -25.88 25.93
N ALA A 264 13.60 -26.95 25.25
CA ALA A 264 13.12 -28.29 25.58
C ALA A 264 13.30 -28.51 27.09
N GLY A 265 12.20 -28.52 27.83
CA GLY A 265 12.23 -28.55 29.28
C GLY A 265 13.01 -29.76 29.77
N GLU A 266 13.91 -29.53 30.73
CA GLU A 266 14.31 -30.54 31.70
C GLU A 266 13.07 -30.94 32.51
N GLY A 267 12.25 -31.83 31.94
CA GLY A 267 11.29 -32.60 32.72
C GLY A 267 12.03 -33.60 33.61
N PRO A 268 11.45 -34.04 34.74
CA PRO A 268 12.12 -34.97 35.65
C PRO A 268 12.48 -36.25 34.89
N VAL A 269 13.78 -36.58 34.86
CA VAL A 269 14.28 -37.82 34.25
C VAL A 269 13.83 -39.00 35.12
N ALA A 270 12.66 -39.55 34.81
CA ALA A 270 12.28 -40.89 35.22
C ALA A 270 12.55 -41.84 34.05
N ASP A 271 13.72 -42.47 34.13
CA ASP A 271 14.13 -43.75 33.52
C ASP A 271 13.43 -44.16 32.20
N ALA A 272 13.95 -43.67 31.07
CA ALA A 272 13.80 -44.35 29.78
C ALA A 272 14.94 -43.95 28.83
N THR A 273 15.49 -44.96 28.16
CA THR A 273 16.62 -44.97 27.22
C THR A 273 16.69 -43.78 26.23
N PRO A 274 17.90 -43.31 25.86
CA PRO A 274 18.06 -42.12 25.04
C PRO A 274 17.66 -42.40 23.58
N ARG A 275 16.45 -41.98 23.18
CA ARG A 275 16.10 -41.85 21.77
C ARG A 275 16.82 -40.64 21.19
N ARG A 276 17.79 -40.92 20.33
CA ARG A 276 18.63 -39.94 19.64
C ARG A 276 17.83 -39.22 18.57
N GLY A 277 17.26 -38.09 18.96
CA GLY A 277 16.66 -37.09 18.08
C GLY A 277 16.37 -35.86 18.92
N ARG A 278 17.35 -34.94 19.03
CA ARG A 278 17.14 -33.65 19.71
C ARG A 278 16.00 -32.95 18.97
N ARG A 279 14.81 -32.93 19.56
CA ARG A 279 13.65 -32.19 19.01
C ARG A 279 14.13 -30.76 18.83
N ALA A 280 14.06 -30.25 17.59
CA ALA A 280 14.51 -28.89 17.32
C ALA A 280 13.70 -27.93 18.22
N PRO A 281 14.34 -26.92 18.83
CA PRO A 281 13.61 -25.96 19.66
C PRO A 281 12.50 -25.34 18.81
N GLN A 282 11.26 -25.46 19.30
CA GLN A 282 10.11 -24.81 18.69
C GLN A 282 10.19 -23.32 19.06
N ALA A 283 10.17 -22.47 18.07
CA ALA A 283 10.16 -21.03 18.26
C ALA A 283 8.82 -20.49 17.77
N ARG A 284 8.24 -19.58 18.53
CA ARG A 284 6.96 -18.95 18.22
C ARG A 284 7.17 -17.45 18.10
N VAL A 285 6.34 -16.82 17.28
CA VAL A 285 6.30 -15.37 17.11
C VAL A 285 5.00 -14.89 17.69
N LEU A 286 5.11 -14.00 18.68
CA LEU A 286 3.97 -13.31 19.26
C LEU A 286 3.97 -11.88 18.74
N ILE A 287 2.84 -11.42 18.24
CA ILE A 287 2.63 -10.06 17.77
C ILE A 287 1.45 -9.48 18.53
N THR A 288 1.66 -8.40 19.27
CA THR A 288 0.62 -7.75 20.06
C THR A 288 0.41 -6.32 19.59
N PRO A 289 -0.84 -5.83 19.47
CA PRO A 289 -1.08 -4.42 19.20
C PRO A 289 -0.49 -3.56 20.31
N ARG A 290 0.20 -2.47 19.94
CA ARG A 290 0.63 -1.47 20.90
C ARG A 290 -0.60 -0.75 21.44
N PRO A 291 -0.68 -0.52 22.76
CA PRO A 291 -1.73 0.31 23.31
C PRO A 291 -1.64 1.69 22.67
N HIS A 292 -2.71 2.11 21.99
CA HIS A 292 -2.80 3.45 21.43
C HIS A 292 -2.76 4.45 22.60
N SER A 293 -1.70 5.26 22.66
CA SER A 293 -1.58 6.28 23.70
C SER A 293 -2.53 7.43 23.35
N PRO A 294 -3.53 7.76 24.18
CA PRO A 294 -4.55 8.77 23.85
C PRO A 294 -4.01 10.21 23.76
N ALA A 295 -2.74 10.45 24.07
CA ALA A 295 -2.15 11.78 24.16
C ALA A 295 -1.93 12.51 22.81
N LEU A 296 -2.04 11.83 21.66
CA LEU A 296 -1.85 12.44 20.34
C LEU A 296 -3.16 12.85 19.65
N GLN A 297 -4.32 12.43 20.16
CA GLN A 297 -5.63 12.74 19.54
C GLN A 297 -6.06 14.20 19.83
N THR A 298 -5.74 14.70 21.03
CA THR A 298 -6.09 16.08 21.44
C THR A 298 -5.39 17.16 20.61
N LEU A 299 -4.31 16.83 19.89
CA LEU A 299 -3.63 17.75 18.97
C LEU A 299 -4.23 17.73 17.55
N ASN A 300 -4.74 16.59 17.09
CA ASN A 300 -5.40 16.47 15.78
C ASN A 300 -6.85 16.99 15.82
N ASP A 301 -7.56 16.82 16.94
CA ASP A 301 -8.92 17.35 17.08
C ASP A 301 -8.92 18.88 17.29
N ALA A 302 -7.86 19.43 17.91
CA ALA A 302 -7.71 20.87 18.11
C ALA A 302 -7.36 21.63 16.81
N THR A 303 -6.74 20.96 15.83
CA THR A 303 -6.48 21.54 14.51
C THR A 303 -7.68 21.40 13.57
N ALA A 304 -8.48 20.34 13.70
CA ALA A 304 -9.73 20.17 12.95
C ALA A 304 -10.87 21.10 13.44
N GLY A 305 -10.90 21.47 14.72
CA GLY A 305 -11.97 22.30 15.32
C GLY A 305 -11.85 23.83 15.12
N ARG A 306 -10.86 24.35 14.38
CA ARG A 306 -10.64 25.81 14.25
C ARG A 306 -10.99 26.43 12.88
N SER A 307 -11.51 25.68 11.91
CA SER A 307 -11.92 26.24 10.59
C SER A 307 -13.43 26.40 10.40
N GLY A 308 -14.17 26.78 11.44
CA GLY A 308 -15.63 26.88 11.37
C GLY A 308 -16.24 27.93 12.29
N ALA A 309 -15.77 29.17 12.22
CA ALA A 309 -16.49 30.31 12.79
C ALA A 309 -16.16 31.58 12.00
N GLU A 310 -16.89 31.81 10.90
CA GLU A 310 -17.03 33.17 10.34
C GLU A 310 -18.13 33.92 11.11
N PRO A 311 -17.98 35.24 11.30
CA PRO A 311 -18.87 36.03 12.13
C PRO A 311 -20.17 36.40 11.39
N GLU A 312 -21.31 36.32 12.07
CA GLU A 312 -22.59 36.81 11.56
C GLU A 312 -22.50 38.29 11.19
N SER A 313 -22.71 38.59 9.91
CA SER A 313 -22.93 39.92 9.38
C SER A 313 -24.33 40.39 9.77
N GLY A 314 -24.40 41.38 10.66
CA GLY A 314 -25.63 42.09 11.00
C GLY A 314 -26.17 42.86 9.80
N ASP A 315 -27.28 42.38 9.26
CA ASP A 315 -28.07 43.01 8.22
C ASP A 315 -28.73 44.31 8.75
N ARG A 316 -28.54 45.42 8.01
CA ARG A 316 -29.19 46.72 8.25
C ARG A 316 -29.77 47.20 6.93
N SER A 317 -31.00 47.74 7.04
CA SER A 317 -31.88 48.27 5.98
C SER A 317 -32.63 47.16 5.23
N SER A 318 -33.96 47.14 5.15
CA SER A 318 -34.87 48.26 4.94
C SER A 318 -36.28 47.87 5.38
N VAL A 319 -37.01 48.75 6.07
CA VAL A 319 -38.47 48.62 6.19
C VAL A 319 -39.12 49.91 5.71
N GLU A 320 -40.14 49.67 4.91
CA GLU A 320 -40.96 50.57 4.12
C GLU A 320 -41.59 51.74 4.87
N SER A 321 -41.72 52.81 4.11
CA SER A 321 -42.72 53.86 4.22
C SER A 321 -44.14 53.29 4.36
N ASP A 322 -44.86 53.74 5.38
CA ASP A 322 -46.32 53.75 5.35
C ASP A 322 -46.84 55.16 5.60
N SER A 323 -47.85 55.51 4.80
CA SER A 323 -48.54 56.77 4.73
C SER A 323 -49.90 56.62 5.38
N GLY A 324 -50.28 57.51 6.31
CA GLY A 324 -51.70 57.61 6.69
C GLY A 324 -52.03 58.33 8.00
N ALA A 325 -52.36 59.62 7.88
CA ALA A 325 -53.41 60.37 8.59
C ALA A 325 -53.50 60.35 10.14
N ALA A 326 -53.40 61.54 10.76
CA ALA A 326 -54.56 62.27 11.32
C ALA A 326 -54.11 63.50 12.15
N ASN A 327 -54.85 64.60 11.95
CA ASN A 327 -54.82 65.93 12.60
C ASN A 327 -53.67 66.90 12.28
#